data_AF-A0AAW9LCW0-F1
#
_entry.id   AF-A0AAW9LCW0-F1
#
_cell.length_a   1.000
_cell.length_b   1.000
_cell.length_c   1.000
_cell.angle_alpha   90.00
_cell.angle_beta   90.00
_cell.angle_gamma   90.00
#
_symmetry.space_group_name_H-M   'P 1'
#
loop_
_entity.id
_entity.type
_entity.pdbx_description
1 polymer ?
#
loop_
_entity_poly.entity_id
_entity_poly.type
_entity_poly.pdbx_seq_one_letter_code
_entity_poly.pdbx_strand_id
1 'polypeptide(L)' 'MPNCDRCGTTLAFNDETTKLVEYVCPSCHATEITWKESHRDTGTLSPAQSSAGAD' A
#
# COMPACT_ATOMS: atom_id res chain seq x y z
N MET A 1 13.68 10.05 2.42
CA MET A 1 13.00 9.16 3.39
C MET A 1 12.11 10.02 4.25
N PRO A 2 10.82 9.68 4.39
CA PRO A 2 9.89 10.47 5.19
C PRO A 2 10.29 10.49 6.68
N ASN A 3 9.94 11.56 7.36
CA ASN A 3 10.12 11.70 8.81
C ASN A 3 8.85 11.26 9.53
N CYS A 4 8.99 10.67 10.73
CA CYS A 4 7.85 10.30 11.55
C CYS A 4 7.17 11.55 12.12
N ASP A 5 5.87 11.75 11.85
CA ASP A 5 5.11 12.89 12.38
C ASP A 5 5.01 12.93 13.92
N ARG A 6 5.27 11.82 14.60
CA ARG A 6 5.20 11.75 16.07
C ARG A 6 6.47 12.19 16.78
N CYS A 7 7.64 11.94 16.20
CA CYS A 7 8.93 12.18 16.89
C CYS A 7 10.00 12.85 16.02
N GLY A 8 9.75 13.05 14.73
CA GLY A 8 10.70 13.62 13.78
C GLY A 8 11.79 12.65 13.30
N THR A 9 11.93 11.47 13.91
CA THR A 9 12.91 10.46 13.49
C THR A 9 12.65 10.01 12.05
N THR A 10 13.72 9.87 11.27
CA THR A 10 13.67 9.31 9.91
C THR A 10 13.10 7.89 9.93
N LEU A 11 12.08 7.65 9.11
CA LEU A 11 11.48 6.32 8.99
C LEU A 11 12.41 5.37 8.23
N ALA A 12 12.56 4.16 8.75
CA ALA A 12 13.08 3.05 7.96
C ALA A 12 11.97 2.60 7.00
N PHE A 13 12.29 2.27 5.76
CA PHE A 13 11.31 1.71 4.84
C PHE A 13 11.77 0.34 4.36
N ASN A 14 10.84 -0.61 4.31
CA ASN A 14 11.02 -1.88 3.63
C ASN A 14 10.20 -1.87 2.35
N ASP A 15 10.89 -2.04 1.22
CA ASP A 15 10.26 -2.10 -0.10
C ASP A 15 10.43 -3.48 -0.77
N GLU A 16 10.81 -4.52 0.01
CA GLU A 16 10.96 -5.90 -0.48
C GLU A 16 9.74 -6.41 -1.24
N THR A 17 8.53 -5.93 -0.90
CA THR A 17 7.34 -6.27 -1.67
C THR A 17 7.22 -5.38 -2.92
N THR A 18 6.96 -5.99 -4.09
CA THR A 18 6.81 -5.26 -5.36
C THR A 18 5.62 -4.29 -5.35
N LYS A 19 4.67 -4.45 -4.42
CA LYS A 19 3.40 -3.72 -4.40
C LYS A 19 3.28 -2.70 -3.27
N LEU A 20 3.91 -2.97 -2.13
CA LEU A 20 3.78 -2.18 -0.91
C LEU A 20 5.13 -1.65 -0.46
N VAL A 21 5.10 -0.50 0.19
CA VAL A 21 6.20 0.03 0.99
C VAL A 21 5.71 0.09 2.42
N GLU A 22 6.45 -0.55 3.33
CA GLU A 22 6.24 -0.42 4.76
C GLU A 22 7.22 0.60 5.32
N TYR A 23 6.74 1.57 6.10
CA TYR A 23 7.53 2.54 6.83
C TYR A 23 7.45 2.24 8.33
N VAL A 24 8.59 2.09 8.99
CA VAL A 24 8.68 1.80 10.42
C VAL A 24 9.55 2.85 11.11
N CYS A 25 9.03 3.47 12.15
CA CYS A 25 9.79 4.36 13.01
C CYS A 25 10.59 3.56 14.05
N PRO A 26 11.94 3.64 14.08
CA PRO A 26 12.72 2.91 15.09
C PRO A 26 12.62 3.51 16.50
N SER A 27 12.13 4.74 16.65
CA SER A 27 11.97 5.39 17.96
C SER A 27 10.61 5.10 18.59
N CYS A 28 9.54 5.22 17.81
CA CYS A 28 8.16 5.08 18.31
C CYS A 28 7.50 3.76 17.93
N HIS A 29 8.15 2.95 17.08
CA HIS A 29 7.58 1.74 16.47
C HIS A 29 6.23 1.97 15.77
N ALA A 30 6.01 3.19 15.26
CA ALA A 30 4.88 3.49 14.40
C ALA A 30 5.11 2.85 13.02
N THR A 31 4.08 2.17 12.50
CA THR A 31 4.10 1.51 11.19
C THR A 31 3.09 2.14 10.25
N GLU A 32 3.49 2.35 8.99
CA GLU A 32 2.63 2.87 7.92
C GLU A 32 2.87 2.06 6.65
N ILE A 33 1.81 1.60 6.00
CA ILE A 33 1.91 0.79 4.77
C ILE A 33 1.27 1.57 3.64
N THR A 34 2.04 1.82 2.58
CA THR A 34 1.61 2.56 1.38
C THR A 34 1.76 1.70 0.13
N TRP A 35 0.83 1.83 -0.82
CA TRP A 35 0.93 1.18 -2.13
C TRP A 35 1.88 1.95 -3.04
N LYS A 36 2.76 1.23 -3.76
CA LYS A 36 3.64 1.85 -4.77
C LYS A 36 2.78 2.38 -5.92
N GLU A 37 2.94 3.65 -6.31
CA GLU A 37 2.18 4.25 -7.42
C GLU A 37 2.40 3.51 -8.76
N SER A 38 3.57 2.89 -8.94
CA SER A 38 3.89 2.03 -10.09
C SER A 38 3.02 0.78 -10.17
N HIS A 39 2.42 0.38 -9.05
CA HIS A 39 1.41 -0.67 -8.98
C HIS A 39 0.03 -0.08 -9.28
N ARG A 40 -0.09 0.67 -10.38
CA ARG A 40 -1.39 0.87 -11.01
C ARG A 40 -1.87 -0.52 -11.40
N ASP A 41 -2.72 -1.10 -10.56
CA ASP A 41 -3.56 -2.22 -10.95
C ASP A 41 -4.32 -1.73 -12.18
N THR A 42 -3.83 -2.10 -13.36
CA THR A 42 -4.65 -2.15 -14.57
C THR A 42 -5.65 -3.26 -14.37
N GLY A 43 -6.54 -3.09 -13.39
CA GLY A 43 -7.82 -3.77 -13.29
C GLY A 43 -8.72 -3.27 -14.41
N THR A 44 -8.31 -3.49 -15.67
CA THR A 44 -9.31 -3.68 -16.71
C THR A 44 -9.91 -5.05 -16.42
N LEU A 45 -11.03 -5.03 -15.69
CA LEU A 45 -12.23 -5.83 -15.93
C LEU A 45 -13.21 -5.62 -14.76
N SER A 46 -13.94 -4.51 -14.82
CA SER A 46 -15.36 -4.51 -14.48
C SER A 46 -16.01 -3.49 -15.42
N PRO A 47 -16.82 -3.98 -16.37
CA PRO A 47 -18.23 -4.09 -16.04
C PRO A 47 -18.89 -5.33 -16.66
N ALA A 48 -19.40 -6.25 -15.83
CA ALA A 48 -20.56 -7.09 -16.16
C ALA A 48 -20.88 -8.04 -14.99
N GLN A 49 -21.43 -7.53 -13.89
CA GLN A 49 -22.47 -8.31 -13.21
C GLN A 49 -23.76 -8.10 -14.00
N SER A 50 -23.91 -8.86 -15.08
CA SER A 50 -25.14 -9.01 -15.84
C SER A 50 -25.03 -10.26 -16.69
N SER A 51 -25.61 -11.37 -16.23
CA SER A 51 -26.61 -12.16 -16.99
C SER A 51 -26.81 -13.59 -16.44
N ALA A 52 -28.10 -13.97 -16.32
CA ALA A 52 -28.71 -15.31 -16.37
C ALA A 52 -28.40 -16.31 -15.22
N GLY A 53 -29.33 -17.00 -14.56
CA GLY A 53 -30.67 -17.48 -14.96
C GLY A 53 -30.62 -18.98 -15.29
N ALA A 54 -31.19 -19.86 -14.44
CA ALA A 54 -31.74 -21.21 -14.71
C ALA A 54 -32.14 -21.84 -13.36
N ASP A 55 -33.43 -21.77 -13.00
CA ASP A 55 -34.40 -22.90 -12.88
C ASP A 55 -34.23 -23.71 -11.59
#